data_AF-A0A1J4XRS7-F1
#
_entry.id   AF-A0A1J4XRS7-F1
#
_cell.length_a   1.000
_cell.length_b   1.000
_cell.length_c   1.000
_cell.angle_alpha   90.00
_cell.angle_beta   90.00
_cell.angle_gamma   90.00
#
_symmetry.space_group_name_H-M   'P 1'
#
loop_
_entity.id
_entity.type
_entity.pdbx_description
1 polymer ?
#
loop_
_entity_poly.entity_id
_entity_poly.type
_entity_poly.pdbx_seq_one_letter_code
_entity_poly.pdbx_strand_id
1 'polypeptide(L)'
;MEIDPVTGLPKDLVSFEEIVKEDQEITVSMIKKKFGKKYTVIEGFADKGIQSRDILKALKSKFACGGSMKDNRIELQGDYRPKITPVLEELGFARENITVLSR
;
A
#
# COMPACT_ATOMS: atom_id res chain seq x y z
N MET A 1 -20.10 11.51 -19.93
CA MET A 1 -19.27 10.85 -18.89
C MET A 1 -18.04 11.71 -18.71
N GLU A 2 -17.85 12.29 -17.54
CA GLU A 2 -16.60 12.99 -17.25
C GLU A 2 -15.54 11.95 -16.90
N ILE A 3 -14.44 11.99 -17.65
CA ILE A 3 -13.25 11.17 -17.48
C ILE A 3 -12.17 12.03 -16.84
N ASP A 4 -11.49 11.49 -15.82
CA ASP A 4 -10.37 12.16 -15.19
C ASP A 4 -9.16 12.18 -16.15
N PRO A 5 -8.53 13.34 -16.41
CA PRO A 5 -7.47 13.48 -17.41
C PRO A 5 -6.14 12.85 -17.00
N VAL A 6 -5.96 12.48 -15.72
CA VAL A 6 -4.72 11.88 -15.20
C VAL A 6 -4.82 10.35 -15.24
N THR A 7 -5.99 9.81 -14.89
CA THR A 7 -6.22 8.36 -14.72
C THR A 7 -6.98 7.74 -15.91
N GLY A 8 -7.67 8.54 -16.71
CA GLY A 8 -8.48 8.07 -17.84
C GLY A 8 -9.76 7.32 -17.44
N LEU A 9 -10.09 7.33 -16.14
CA LEU A 9 -11.24 6.62 -15.58
C LEU A 9 -12.45 7.56 -15.43
N PRO A 10 -13.68 7.05 -15.57
CA PRO A 10 -14.89 7.76 -15.20
C PRO A 10 -14.82 8.29 -13.76
N LYS A 11 -15.20 9.55 -13.53
CA LYS A 11 -15.18 10.16 -12.19
C LYS A 11 -15.93 9.36 -11.12
N ASP A 12 -17.02 8.69 -11.50
CA ASP A 12 -17.82 7.84 -10.60
C ASP A 12 -17.06 6.59 -10.12
N LEU A 13 -16.05 6.14 -10.87
CA LEU A 13 -15.18 5.02 -10.47
C LEU A 13 -14.05 5.49 -9.55
N VAL A 14 -13.55 6.71 -9.74
CA VAL A 14 -12.52 7.32 -8.88
C VAL A 14 -13.05 7.51 -7.46
N SER A 15 -14.26 8.07 -7.33
CA SER A 15 -14.94 8.21 -6.04
C SER A 15 -15.23 6.87 -5.37
N PHE A 16 -15.58 5.85 -6.16
CA PHE A 16 -15.73 4.48 -5.63
C PHE A 16 -14.41 3.87 -5.15
N GLU A 17 -13.30 4.14 -5.83
CA GLU A 17 -11.97 3.66 -5.41
C GLU A 17 -11.48 4.35 -4.13
N GLU A 18 -11.78 5.63 -3.94
CA GLU A 18 -11.48 6.36 -2.71
C GLU A 18 -12.26 5.79 -1.51
N ILE A 19 -13.58 5.60 -1.67
CA ILE A 19 -14.44 4.98 -0.64
C ILE A 19 -13.94 3.56 -0.30
N VAL A 20 -13.54 2.79 -1.31
CA VAL A 20 -13.03 1.42 -1.12
C VAL A 20 -11.67 1.39 -0.40
N LYS A 21 -10.86 2.45 -0.49
CA LYS A 21 -9.60 2.54 0.27
C LYS A 21 -9.82 2.96 1.71
N GLU A 22 -10.83 3.78 1.98
CA GLU A 22 -11.18 4.19 3.35
C GLU A 22 -11.59 2.98 4.21
N ASP A 23 -12.32 2.00 3.65
CA ASP A 23 -12.84 0.84 4.39
C ASP A 23 -11.87 -0.36 4.48
N GLN A 24 -10.62 -0.22 4.01
CA GLN A 24 -9.64 -1.32 4.00
C GLN A 24 -8.82 -1.41 5.28
N GLU A 25 -8.89 -2.55 5.97
CA GLU A 25 -7.99 -2.88 7.08
C GLU A 25 -6.59 -3.25 6.57
N ILE A 26 -5.61 -2.38 6.81
CA ILE A 26 -4.22 -2.58 6.41
C ILE A 26 -3.38 -3.05 7.60
N THR A 27 -2.69 -4.17 7.43
CA THR A 27 -1.73 -4.66 8.43
C THR A 27 -0.31 -4.47 7.91
N VAL A 28 0.54 -3.88 8.75
CA VAL A 28 1.97 -3.71 8.47
C VAL A 28 2.78 -4.52 9.47
N SER A 29 3.68 -5.37 8.97
CA SER A 29 4.58 -6.18 9.79
C SER A 29 6.02 -6.15 9.26
N MET A 30 6.93 -6.82 9.95
CA MET A 30 8.31 -6.98 9.49
C MET A 30 8.72 -8.44 9.55
N ILE A 31 9.32 -8.91 8.46
CA ILE A 31 9.88 -10.26 8.37
C ILE A 31 11.39 -10.20 8.11
N LYS A 32 12.10 -11.25 8.51
CA LYS A 32 13.49 -11.47 8.11
C LYS A 32 13.53 -12.48 6.96
N LYS A 33 14.19 -12.12 5.87
CA LYS A 33 14.49 -13.00 4.73
C LYS A 33 15.93 -13.49 4.78
N LYS A 34 16.39 -14.14 3.70
CA LYS A 34 17.75 -14.65 3.54
C LYS A 34 18.79 -13.60 3.96
N PHE A 35 19.84 -14.06 4.63
CA PHE A 35 20.92 -13.22 5.16
C PHE A 35 20.48 -12.17 6.19
N GLY A 36 19.36 -12.42 6.90
CA GLY A 36 18.86 -11.52 7.93
C GLY A 36 18.31 -10.20 7.41
N LYS A 37 18.13 -10.07 6.09
CA LYS A 37 17.57 -8.85 5.48
C LYS A 37 16.15 -8.64 5.98
N LYS A 38 15.87 -7.46 6.53
CA LYS A 38 14.53 -7.07 6.97
C LYS A 38 13.68 -6.65 5.78
N TYR A 39 12.41 -7.03 5.83
CA TYR A 39 11.40 -6.60 4.88
C TYR A 39 10.18 -6.12 5.64
N THR A 40 9.64 -4.97 5.24
CA THR A 40 8.34 -4.48 5.68
C THR A 40 7.30 -5.14 4.81
N VAL A 41 6.32 -5.78 5.43
CA VAL A 41 5.23 -6.48 4.76
C VAL A 41 3.96 -5.70 5.00
N ILE A 42 3.16 -5.51 3.94
CA ILE A 42 1.91 -4.76 3.97
C ILE A 42 0.83 -5.62 3.34
N GLU A 43 -0.20 -5.90 4.13
CA GLU A 43 -1.31 -6.82 3.83
C GLU A 43 -2.64 -6.07 3.96
N GLY A 44 -3.70 -6.59 3.35
CA GLY A 44 -5.06 -6.01 3.46
C GLY A 44 -5.53 -5.19 2.26
N PHE A 45 -4.73 -5.11 1.19
CA PHE A 45 -5.18 -4.49 -0.06
C PHE A 45 -6.29 -5.30 -0.71
N ALA A 46 -7.34 -4.63 -1.19
CA ALA A 46 -8.36 -5.27 -2.01
C ALA A 46 -7.72 -5.93 -3.24
N ASP A 47 -8.17 -7.14 -3.59
CA ASP A 47 -7.64 -7.94 -4.70
C ASP A 47 -8.10 -7.37 -6.06
N LYS A 48 -7.59 -6.19 -6.38
CA LYS A 48 -7.76 -5.47 -7.64
C LYS A 48 -6.36 -5.22 -8.18
N GLY A 49 -5.70 -6.26 -8.68
CA GLY A 49 -4.26 -6.30 -9.02
C GLY A 49 -3.64 -5.15 -9.84
N ILE A 50 -4.44 -4.19 -10.33
CA ILE A 50 -3.99 -2.90 -10.86
C ILE A 50 -3.63 -1.93 -9.71
N GLN A 51 -4.53 -1.73 -8.74
CA GLN A 51 -4.35 -0.80 -7.62
C GLN A 51 -3.13 -1.16 -6.75
N SER A 52 -2.93 -2.45 -6.46
CA SER A 52 -1.80 -2.91 -5.63
C SER A 52 -0.44 -2.70 -6.29
N ARG A 53 -0.37 -2.67 -7.63
CA ARG A 53 0.88 -2.35 -8.37
C ARG A 53 1.22 -0.87 -8.28
N ASP A 54 0.22 0.00 -8.35
CA ASP A 54 0.43 1.45 -8.24
C ASP A 54 0.86 1.83 -6.82
N ILE A 55 0.25 1.22 -5.81
CA ILE A 55 0.66 1.36 -4.41
C ILE A 55 2.11 0.87 -4.23
N LEU A 56 2.47 -0.30 -4.76
CA LEU A 56 3.86 -0.79 -4.73
C LEU A 56 4.83 0.22 -5.36
N LYS A 57 4.49 0.78 -6.52
CA LYS A 57 5.33 1.76 -7.22
C LYS A 57 5.51 3.03 -6.39
N ALA A 58 4.42 3.56 -5.82
CA ALA A 58 4.46 4.74 -4.97
C ALA A 58 5.34 4.52 -3.73
N LEU A 59 5.16 3.39 -3.03
CA LEU A 59 5.95 3.03 -1.84
C LEU A 59 7.43 2.86 -2.16
N LYS A 60 7.77 2.16 -3.26
CA LYS A 60 9.17 2.02 -3.70
C LYS A 60 9.82 3.37 -3.98
N SER A 61 9.08 4.30 -4.61
CA SER A 61 9.55 5.66 -4.87
C SER A 61 9.75 6.45 -3.58
N LYS A 62 8.80 6.38 -2.65
CA LYS A 62 8.85 7.12 -1.37
C LYS A 62 10.01 6.65 -0.49
N PHE A 63 10.25 5.34 -0.43
CA PHE A 63 11.26 4.75 0.45
C PHE A 63 12.60 4.45 -0.24
N ALA A 64 12.73 4.76 -1.53
CA ALA A 64 13.91 4.48 -2.35
C ALA A 64 14.41 3.03 -2.18
N CYS A 65 13.50 2.06 -2.28
CA CYS A 65 13.78 0.66 -1.96
C CYS A 65 13.34 -0.32 -3.05
N GLY A 66 13.93 -1.51 -3.00
CA GLY A 66 13.40 -2.67 -3.73
C GLY A 66 12.13 -3.18 -3.06
N GLY A 67 11.23 -3.78 -3.85
CA GLY A 67 10.03 -4.40 -3.33
C GLY A 67 9.27 -5.18 -4.40
N SER A 68 8.36 -6.03 -3.95
CA SER A 68 7.58 -6.94 -4.79
C SER A 68 6.19 -7.18 -4.23
N MET A 69 5.24 -7.45 -5.12
CA MET A 69 3.97 -8.09 -4.75
C MET A 69 4.18 -9.60 -4.69
N LYS A 70 3.70 -10.24 -3.62
CA LYS A 70 3.68 -11.70 -3.46
C LYS A 70 2.45 -12.07 -2.66
N ASP A 71 1.66 -13.08 -3.04
CA ASP A 71 0.52 -13.56 -2.24
C ASP A 71 -0.42 -12.42 -1.75
N ASN A 72 -0.75 -11.46 -2.62
CA ASN A 72 -1.56 -10.26 -2.28
C ASN A 72 -1.01 -9.36 -1.17
N ARG A 73 0.28 -9.42 -0.89
CA ARG A 73 1.00 -8.48 -0.01
C ARG A 73 2.14 -7.78 -0.71
N ILE A 74 2.41 -6.56 -0.27
CA ILE A 74 3.59 -5.79 -0.66
C ILE A 74 4.72 -6.14 0.31
N GLU A 75 5.90 -6.44 -0.23
CA GLU A 75 7.12 -6.60 0.56
C GLU A 75 8.15 -5.56 0.12
N LEU A 76 8.58 -4.70 1.03
CA LEU A 76 9.60 -3.66 0.81
C LEU A 76 10.87 -4.02 1.57
N GLN A 77 12.05 -3.89 0.93
CA GLN A 77 13.32 -4.16 1.59
C GLN A 77 13.66 -3.04 2.59
N GLY A 78 13.72 -3.36 3.88
CA GLY A 78 13.92 -2.40 4.97
C GLY A 78 12.87 -2.56 6.08
N ASP A 79 13.04 -1.82 7.18
CA ASP A 79 12.06 -1.71 8.27
C ASP A 79 11.49 -0.29 8.28
N TYR A 80 10.32 -0.12 7.66
CA TYR A 80 9.64 1.15 7.48
C TYR A 80 8.41 1.30 8.39
N ARG A 81 8.16 0.34 9.28
CA ARG A 81 7.07 0.39 10.28
C ARG A 81 6.94 1.75 10.98
N PRO A 82 8.03 2.45 11.39
CA PRO A 82 7.91 3.75 12.04
C PRO A 82 7.48 4.91 11.13
N LYS A 83 7.56 4.74 9.80
CA LYS A 83 7.38 5.82 8.81
C LYS A 83 6.28 5.56 7.79
N ILE A 84 5.68 4.38 7.82
CA ILE A 84 4.79 3.92 6.74
C ILE A 84 3.35 4.37 6.90
N THR A 85 2.85 4.51 8.13
CA THR A 85 1.49 5.03 8.40
C THR A 85 1.20 6.35 7.67
N PRO A 86 2.02 7.42 7.79
CA PRO A 86 1.74 8.67 7.09
C PRO A 86 1.79 8.53 5.56
N VAL A 87 2.57 7.58 5.03
CA VAL A 87 2.65 7.33 3.59
C VAL A 87 1.40 6.62 3.08
N LEU A 88 0.81 5.72 3.87
CA LEU A 88 -0.46 5.08 3.55
C LEU A 88 -1.63 6.08 3.68
N GLU A 89 -1.60 6.97 4.67
CA GLU A 89 -2.56 8.09 4.79
C GLU A 89 -2.52 8.98 3.52
N GLU A 90 -1.33 9.36 3.04
CA GLU A 90 -1.16 10.10 1.77
C GLU A 90 -1.72 9.36 0.53
N LEU A 91 -1.83 8.02 0.59
CA LEU A 91 -2.36 7.18 -0.49
C LEU A 91 -3.88 6.93 -0.41
N GLY A 92 -4.53 7.50 0.61
CA GLY A 92 -5.98 7.44 0.82
C GLY A 92 -6.44 6.33 1.78
N PHE A 93 -5.54 5.75 2.59
CA PHE A 93 -5.93 4.78 3.62
C PHE A 93 -6.22 5.48 4.95
N ALA A 94 -7.34 5.14 5.56
CA ALA A 94 -7.74 5.69 6.85
C ALA A 94 -6.78 5.22 7.96
N ARG A 95 -6.34 6.14 8.82
CA ARG A 95 -5.33 5.89 9.85
C ARG A 95 -5.77 4.81 10.84
N GLU A 96 -7.03 4.88 11.24
CA GLU A 96 -7.72 3.96 12.14
C GLU A 96 -7.69 2.52 11.64
N ASN A 97 -7.61 2.34 10.32
CA ASN A 97 -7.59 1.03 9.68
C ASN A 97 -6.17 0.51 9.44
N ILE A 98 -5.13 1.28 9.82
CA ILE A 98 -3.73 0.87 9.70
C ILE A 98 -3.23 0.31 11.03
N THR A 99 -2.99 -0.99 11.08
CA THR A 99 -2.38 -1.67 12.21
C THR A 99 -0.90 -1.97 11.95
N VAL A 100 0.00 -1.43 12.79
CA VAL A 100 1.44 -1.70 12.70
C VAL A 100 1.86 -2.68 13.80
N LEU A 101 2.31 -3.88 13.40
CA LEU A 101 2.79 -4.91 14.32
C LEU A 101 4.22 -4.61 14.80
N SER A 102 4.36 -4.49 16.12
CA SER A 102 5.63 -4.19 16.79
C SER A 102 6.52 -5.42 17.01
N ARG A 103 5.95 -6.62 17.01
CA ARG A 103 6.60 -7.89 17.35
C ARG A 103 6.95 -8.74 16.12
#